data_AF-A0A946P1J2-F1
#
_entry.id   AF-A0A946P1J2-F1
#
_cell.length_a   1.000
_cell.length_b   1.000
_cell.length_c   1.000
_cell.angle_alpha   90.00
_cell.angle_beta   90.00
_cell.angle_gamma   90.00
#
_symmetry.space_group_name_H-M   'P 1'
#
loop_
_entity.id
_entity.type
_entity.pdbx_description
1 polymer ?
#
loop_
_entity_poly.entity_id
_entity_poly.type
_entity_poly.pdbx_seq_one_letter_code
_entity_poly.pdbx_strand_id
1 'polypeptide(L)' 'QGSMSFNVCIRTLSLFQDGNVRLNVGGGIVHDSTARTEYEEALWKARYAKLPQQI' A
#
# COMPACT_ATOMS: atom_id res chain seq x y z
N GLN A 1 -14.03 16.81 -27.51
CA GLN A 1 -13.41 15.49 -27.25
C GLN A 1 -12.55 15.61 -25.99
N GLY A 2 -12.61 14.63 -25.08
CA GLY A 2 -12.08 14.76 -23.71
C GLY A 2 -11.94 13.41 -23.02
N SER A 3 -11.28 12.47 -23.66
CA SER A 3 -11.03 11.14 -23.10
C SER A 3 -10.13 11.26 -21.87
N MET A 4 -10.51 10.60 -20.77
CA MET A 4 -9.72 10.52 -19.56
C MET A 4 -9.48 9.06 -19.18
N SER A 5 -8.29 8.79 -18.64
CA SER A 5 -7.92 7.51 -18.05
C SER A 5 -7.09 7.78 -16.80
N PHE A 6 -7.44 7.10 -15.71
CA PHE A 6 -6.78 7.26 -14.42
C PHE A 6 -6.37 5.89 -13.90
N ASN A 7 -5.19 5.84 -13.30
CA ASN A 7 -4.69 4.65 -12.64
C ASN A 7 -5.07 4.66 -11.15
N VAL A 8 -5.19 3.47 -10.58
CA VAL A 8 -5.30 3.30 -9.14
C VAL A 8 -3.90 3.40 -8.52
N CYS A 9 -3.70 4.31 -7.56
CA CYS A 9 -2.43 4.49 -6.87
C CYS A 9 -2.16 3.41 -5.80
N ILE A 10 -2.07 2.15 -6.24
CA ILE A 10 -1.62 1.01 -5.42
C ILE A 10 -0.16 0.70 -5.73
N ARG A 11 0.56 0.12 -4.76
CA ARG A 11 2.02 -0.14 -4.89
C ARG A 11 2.80 1.10 -5.38
N THR A 12 2.40 2.26 -4.89
CA THR A 12 2.96 3.56 -5.27
C THR A 12 3.58 4.20 -4.03
N LEU A 13 4.81 4.71 -4.17
CA LEU A 13 5.53 5.40 -3.09
C LEU A 13 5.23 6.89 -3.13
N SER A 14 4.96 7.50 -1.98
CA SER A 14 4.89 8.95 -1.81
C SER A 14 6.17 9.45 -1.16
N LEU A 15 6.92 10.30 -1.85
CA LEU A 15 8.09 11.00 -1.30
C LEU A 15 7.66 12.40 -0.85
N PHE A 16 7.98 12.74 0.40
CA PHE A 16 7.68 14.04 0.99
C PHE A 16 8.92 14.95 0.98
N GLN A 17 8.71 16.26 1.18
CA GLN A 17 9.77 17.27 1.10
C GLN A 17 10.85 17.10 2.18
N ASP A 18 10.51 16.49 3.31
CA ASP A 18 11.41 16.16 4.41
C ASP A 18 12.24 14.88 4.15
N GLY A 19 12.10 14.27 2.98
CA GLY A 19 12.78 13.04 2.60
C GLY A 19 12.08 11.76 3.08
N ASN A 20 10.95 11.87 3.79
CA ASN A 20 10.19 10.70 4.21
C ASN A 20 9.52 10.01 3.01
N VAL A 21 9.50 8.68 3.03
CA VAL A 21 8.83 7.86 2.02
C VAL A 21 7.70 7.09 2.69
N ARG A 22 6.50 7.15 2.11
CA ARG A 22 5.34 6.35 2.56
C ARG A 22 4.89 5.38 1.47
N LEU A 23 4.68 4.13 1.88
CA LEU A 23 4.00 3.11 1.10
C LEU A 23 2.73 2.69 1.84
N ASN A 24 1.57 2.88 1.19
CA ASN A 24 0.31 2.39 1.73
C ASN A 24 0.05 0.96 1.24
N VAL A 25 -0.45 0.11 2.14
CA VAL A 25 -0.84 -1.28 1.86
C VAL A 25 -2.12 -1.63 2.60
N GLY A 26 -2.85 -2.62 2.09
CA GLY A 26 -4.08 -3.10 2.69
C GLY A 26 -4.79 -4.11 1.80
N GLY A 27 -5.91 -4.62 2.29
CA GLY A 27 -6.80 -5.57 1.64
C GLY A 27 -8.25 -5.27 1.97
N GLY A 28 -9.18 -5.86 1.23
CA GLY A 28 -10.60 -5.77 1.54
C GLY A 28 -10.98 -6.80 2.60
N ILE A 29 -11.61 -6.37 3.68
CA ILE A 29 -12.06 -7.25 4.77
C ILE A 29 -13.42 -7.85 4.41
N VAL A 30 -13.57 -9.16 4.58
CA VAL A 30 -14.82 -9.90 4.40
C VAL A 30 -15.21 -10.63 5.69
N HIS A 31 -16.38 -11.29 5.69
CA HIS A 31 -17.00 -11.83 6.90
C HIS A 31 -16.15 -12.83 7.69
N ASP A 32 -15.29 -13.56 7.00
CA ASP A 32 -14.41 -14.62 7.51
C ASP A 32 -12.93 -14.20 7.56
N SER A 33 -12.62 -12.94 7.26
CA SER A 33 -11.28 -12.39 7.41
C SER A 33 -10.81 -12.44 8.87
N THR A 34 -9.52 -12.71 9.06
CA THR A 34 -8.89 -12.61 10.38
C THR A 34 -7.87 -11.48 10.38
N ALA A 35 -7.77 -10.74 11.49
CA ALA A 35 -6.83 -9.62 11.61
C ALA A 35 -5.38 -10.05 11.29
N ARG A 36 -4.98 -11.27 11.69
CA ARG A 36 -3.64 -11.80 11.43
C ARG A 36 -3.37 -12.00 9.93
N THR A 37 -4.27 -12.70 9.23
CA THR A 37 -4.07 -13.02 7.81
C THR A 37 -4.08 -11.76 6.94
N GLU A 38 -4.96 -10.82 7.24
CA GLU A 38 -5.06 -9.54 6.52
C GLU A 38 -3.83 -8.65 6.73
N TYR A 39 -3.30 -8.63 7.96
CA TYR A 39 -2.05 -7.93 8.25
C TYR A 39 -0.86 -8.57 7.53
N GLU A 40 -0.76 -9.90 7.54
CA GLU A 40 0.27 -10.63 6.79
C GLU A 40 0.18 -10.35 5.29
N GLU A 41 -1.03 -10.32 4.72
CA GLU A 41 -1.25 -9.95 3.32
C GLU A 41 -0.77 -8.53 3.01
N ALA A 42 -1.11 -7.55 3.86
CA ALA A 42 -0.66 -6.17 3.70
C ALA A 42 0.88 -6.09 3.71
N LEU A 43 1.55 -6.82 4.61
CA LEU A 43 3.01 -6.92 4.63
C LEU A 43 3.55 -7.57 3.36
N TRP A 44 2.93 -8.65 2.87
CA TRP A 44 3.32 -9.30 1.60
C TRP A 44 3.23 -8.34 0.40
N LYS A 45 2.20 -7.49 0.36
CA LYS A 45 2.05 -6.45 -0.68
C LYS A 45 3.16 -5.38 -0.60
N ALA A 46 3.73 -5.12 0.57
CA ALA A 46 4.80 -4.14 0.75
C ALA A 46 6.19 -4.66 0.28
N ARG A 47 6.42 -5.98 0.25
CA ARG A 47 7.76 -6.58 0.11
C ARG A 47 8.50 -6.28 -1.20
N TYR A 48 7.83 -5.72 -2.21
CA TYR A 48 8.53 -5.30 -3.43
C TYR A 48 9.47 -4.10 -3.21
N ALA A 49 9.25 -3.33 -2.14
CA ALA A 49 10.09 -2.20 -1.76
C ALA A 49 10.87 -2.51 -0.48
N LYS A 50 12.15 -2.14 -0.45
CA LYS A 50 12.98 -2.21 0.76
C LYS A 50 12.89 -0.87 1.49
N LEU A 51 11.92 -0.76 2.40
CA LEU A 51 11.72 0.44 3.21
C LEU A 51 12.09 0.14 4.68
N PRO A 52 12.79 1.05 5.37
CA PRO A 52 12.93 0.93 6.81
C PRO A 52 11.55 1.01 7.47
N GLN A 53 11.26 0.10 8.40
CA GLN A 53 10.05 0.19 9.20
C GLN A 53 10.23 1.30 10.24
N GLN A 54 9.30 2.23 10.27
CA GLN A 54 9.21 3.23 11.32
C GLN A 54 8.49 2.56 12.50
N ILE A 55 9.28 2.06 13.47
CA ILE A 55 8.79 1.47 14.73
C ILE A 55 8.58 2.60 15.74
#